data_AF-A0A9X5C9D5-F1
#
_entry.id   AF-A0A9X5C9D5-F1
#
_cell.length_a   1.000
_cell.length_b   1.000
_cell.length_c   1.000
_cell.angle_alpha   90.00
_cell.angle_beta   90.00
_cell.angle_gamma   90.00
#
_symmetry.space_group_name_H-M   'P 1'
#
loop_
_entity.id
_entity.type
_entity.pdbx_description
1 polymer ?
#
loop_
_entity_poly.entity_id
_entity_poly.type
_entity_poly.pdbx_seq_one_letter_code
_entity_poly.pdbx_strand_id
1 'polypeptide(L)'
;MMEYIIEQRTGSVTWIRVTRPNQKEETLKIELVECINPGGKKSLPYLWYKGGYTDKILDTYLCIHTYCRDSENNCYGRYNPQTKRSEDGKRNVINFDWMFENTEENKQKLINESIRLFESAIGKSATQEKMERCEKYASEKNLNIVTEKPDGWHELFGISSPRGSVVISNRKTFKQKDYMKALFVY
;
A
#
# COMPACT_ATOMS: atom_id res chain seq x y z
N MET A 1 -17.09 -8.13 -9.34
CA MET A 1 -16.42 -7.98 -8.04
C MET A 1 -15.58 -9.21 -7.81
N MET A 2 -14.34 -9.05 -7.39
CA MET A 2 -13.38 -10.09 -7.05
C MET A 2 -13.87 -10.84 -5.84
N GLU A 3 -13.58 -12.13 -5.83
CA GLU A 3 -13.89 -13.00 -4.71
C GLU A 3 -12.95 -12.70 -3.53
N TYR A 4 -13.44 -12.96 -2.33
CA TYR A 4 -12.66 -12.90 -1.11
C TYR A 4 -12.96 -14.09 -0.23
N ILE A 5 -12.05 -14.36 0.70
CA ILE A 5 -12.26 -15.34 1.77
C ILE A 5 -12.15 -14.66 3.13
N ILE A 6 -12.84 -15.21 4.12
CA ILE A 6 -12.67 -14.82 5.51
C ILE A 6 -11.53 -15.69 6.06
N GLU A 7 -10.40 -15.08 6.40
CA GLU A 7 -9.23 -15.80 6.92
C GLU A 7 -9.39 -16.12 8.40
N GLN A 8 -9.91 -15.16 9.18
CA GLN A 8 -10.02 -15.29 10.62
C GLN A 8 -11.13 -14.39 11.16
N ARG A 9 -11.80 -14.85 12.23
CA ARG A 9 -12.67 -14.03 13.07
C ARG A 9 -12.17 -14.12 14.50
N THR A 10 -11.98 -13.00 15.17
CA THR A 10 -11.49 -12.96 16.56
C THR A 10 -12.17 -11.81 17.28
N GLY A 11 -13.12 -12.15 18.16
CA GLY A 11 -13.95 -11.15 18.84
C GLY A 11 -14.67 -10.26 17.83
N SER A 12 -14.46 -8.94 17.95
CA SER A 12 -15.03 -7.92 17.07
C SER A 12 -14.25 -7.67 15.77
N VAL A 13 -13.23 -8.49 15.47
CA VAL A 13 -12.37 -8.31 14.29
C VAL A 13 -12.57 -9.45 13.30
N THR A 14 -12.79 -9.09 12.04
CA THR A 14 -12.85 -10.02 10.90
C THR A 14 -11.76 -9.70 9.90
N TRP A 15 -10.90 -10.68 9.63
CA TRP A 15 -9.85 -10.62 8.62
C TRP A 15 -10.33 -11.25 7.32
N ILE A 16 -10.20 -10.51 6.22
CA ILE A 16 -10.63 -10.87 4.89
C ILE A 16 -9.45 -10.74 3.92
N ARG A 17 -9.33 -11.68 3.00
CA ARG A 17 -8.34 -11.62 1.92
C ARG A 17 -9.02 -11.71 0.56
N VAL A 18 -8.70 -10.77 -0.33
CA VAL A 18 -9.10 -10.85 -1.74
C VAL A 18 -8.29 -11.96 -2.42
N THR A 19 -8.96 -12.82 -3.19
CA THR A 19 -8.38 -14.11 -3.60
C THR A 19 -7.26 -13.98 -4.63
N ARG A 20 -7.24 -12.91 -5.41
CA ARG A 20 -6.29 -12.68 -6.50
C ARG A 20 -5.71 -11.27 -6.48
N PRO A 21 -4.50 -11.07 -7.05
CA PRO A 21 -3.97 -9.73 -7.25
C PRO A 21 -4.81 -8.88 -8.22
N ASN A 22 -4.69 -7.55 -8.13
CA ASN A 22 -5.24 -6.63 -9.13
C ASN A 22 -4.28 -6.49 -10.34
N GLN A 23 -4.64 -5.61 -11.29
CA GLN A 23 -3.85 -5.38 -12.50
C GLN A 23 -2.43 -4.86 -12.20
N LYS A 24 -2.24 -4.20 -11.05
CA LYS A 24 -0.95 -3.68 -10.59
C LYS A 24 -0.13 -4.72 -9.82
N GLU A 25 -0.55 -5.99 -9.86
CA GLU A 25 0.06 -7.11 -9.11
C GLU A 25 0.02 -6.90 -7.58
N GLU A 26 -0.88 -6.04 -7.10
CA GLU A 26 -1.05 -5.81 -5.68
C GLU A 26 -1.96 -6.87 -5.07
N THR A 27 -1.75 -7.25 -3.81
CA THR A 27 -2.67 -8.09 -3.03
C THR A 27 -3.35 -7.27 -1.94
N LEU A 28 -4.56 -7.68 -1.53
CA LEU A 28 -5.34 -6.95 -0.52
C LEU A 28 -5.79 -7.86 0.63
N LYS A 29 -5.47 -7.43 1.85
CA LYS A 29 -6.16 -7.86 3.07
C LYS A 29 -6.97 -6.73 3.67
N ILE A 30 -8.11 -7.07 4.26
CA ILE A 30 -9.04 -6.15 4.90
C ILE A 30 -9.22 -6.63 6.35
N GLU A 31 -9.16 -5.69 7.28
CA GLU A 31 -9.49 -5.87 8.68
C GLU A 31 -10.75 -5.05 8.95
N LEU A 32 -11.86 -5.73 9.21
CA LEU A 32 -13.11 -5.11 9.59
C LEU A 32 -13.26 -5.21 11.12
N VAL A 33 -13.47 -4.07 11.76
CA VAL A 33 -13.58 -3.95 13.22
C VAL A 33 -14.96 -3.44 13.58
N GLU A 34 -15.64 -4.20 14.45
CA GLU A 34 -16.93 -3.85 15.04
C GLU A 34 -16.71 -3.07 16.33
N CYS A 35 -17.05 -1.79 16.33
CA CYS A 35 -16.81 -0.89 17.45
C CYS A 35 -18.10 -0.62 18.23
N ILE A 36 -17.98 -0.58 19.55
CA ILE A 36 -19.03 -0.15 20.47
C ILE A 36 -18.63 1.21 21.04
N ASN A 37 -19.57 2.16 21.07
CA ASN A 37 -19.35 3.46 21.68
C ASN A 37 -19.20 3.31 23.20
N PRO A 38 -18.05 3.71 23.79
CA PRO A 38 -17.87 3.65 25.25
C PRO A 38 -18.69 4.72 25.99
N GLY A 39 -19.35 5.63 25.27
CA GLY A 39 -20.11 6.74 25.84
C GLY A 39 -19.25 7.91 26.32
N GLY A 40 -19.92 8.97 26.75
CA GLY A 40 -19.30 10.17 27.33
C GLY A 40 -18.82 11.23 26.32
N LYS A 41 -18.50 12.41 26.83
CA LYS A 41 -18.20 13.62 26.01
C LYS A 41 -16.86 13.58 25.25
N LYS A 42 -16.06 12.53 25.45
CA LYS A 42 -14.75 12.33 24.82
C LYS A 42 -14.73 11.12 23.89
N SER A 43 -15.84 10.38 23.73
CA SER A 43 -15.89 9.28 22.78
C SER A 43 -15.87 9.79 21.35
N LEU A 44 -15.32 8.99 20.43
CA LEU A 44 -15.28 9.35 19.01
C LEU A 44 -16.68 9.65 18.45
N PRO A 45 -17.72 8.81 18.67
CA PRO A 45 -19.05 9.11 18.16
C PRO A 45 -19.65 10.41 18.70
N TYR A 46 -19.38 10.75 19.98
CA TYR A 46 -19.81 12.03 20.53
C TYR A 46 -19.10 13.21 19.86
N LEU A 47 -17.78 13.10 19.66
CA LEU A 47 -16.99 14.15 19.00
C LEU A 47 -17.38 14.32 17.52
N TRP A 48 -17.71 13.23 16.83
CA TRP A 48 -18.20 13.27 15.44
C TRP A 48 -19.53 14.00 15.33
N TYR A 49 -20.51 13.62 16.17
CA TYR A 49 -21.80 14.29 16.23
C TYR A 49 -21.67 15.77 16.61
N LYS A 50 -20.89 16.08 17.66
CA LYS A 50 -20.64 17.46 18.09
C LYS A 50 -19.98 18.30 16.97
N GLY A 51 -19.13 17.69 16.16
CA GLY A 51 -18.49 18.31 15.01
C GLY A 51 -19.39 18.43 13.78
N GLY A 52 -20.62 17.89 13.81
CA GLY A 52 -21.55 17.88 12.68
C GLY A 52 -21.20 16.87 11.59
N TYR A 53 -20.31 15.90 11.87
CA TYR A 53 -19.88 14.90 10.90
C TYR A 53 -20.84 13.70 10.79
N THR A 54 -21.63 13.47 11.84
CA THR A 54 -22.72 12.51 11.88
C THR A 54 -23.99 13.20 12.36
N ASP A 55 -25.15 12.75 11.90
CA ASP A 55 -26.47 13.26 12.24
C ASP A 55 -26.94 12.83 13.65
N LYS A 56 -26.37 11.73 14.16
CA LYS A 56 -26.57 11.23 15.52
C LYS A 56 -25.27 10.73 16.15
N ILE A 57 -25.30 10.52 17.47
CA ILE A 57 -24.25 9.78 18.18
C ILE A 57 -24.46 8.29 17.88
N LEU A 58 -23.49 7.66 17.24
CA LEU A 58 -23.54 6.23 16.90
C LEU A 58 -23.29 5.38 18.16
N ASP A 59 -24.17 4.43 18.46
CA ASP A 59 -23.99 3.46 19.57
C ASP A 59 -23.01 2.35 19.19
N THR A 60 -23.03 1.95 17.92
CA THR A 60 -22.06 1.04 17.31
C THR A 60 -21.63 1.60 15.96
N TYR A 61 -20.41 1.28 15.53
CA TYR A 61 -19.89 1.72 14.25
C TYR A 61 -18.87 0.73 13.70
N LEU A 62 -18.60 0.81 12.40
CA LEU A 62 -17.61 -0.03 11.73
C LEU A 62 -16.34 0.77 11.45
N CYS A 63 -15.19 0.18 11.75
CA CYS A 63 -13.89 0.63 11.26
C CYS A 63 -13.36 -0.39 10.25
N ILE A 64 -12.75 0.09 9.18
CA ILE A 64 -12.06 -0.77 8.22
C ILE A 64 -10.60 -0.32 8.09
N HIS A 65 -9.68 -1.28 8.13
CA HIS A 65 -8.29 -1.11 7.76
C HIS A 65 -7.98 -1.99 6.56
N THR A 66 -7.11 -1.51 5.69
CA THR A 66 -6.68 -2.23 4.50
C THR A 66 -5.18 -2.36 4.49
N TYR A 67 -4.71 -3.50 4.02
CA TYR A 67 -3.30 -3.84 3.93
C TYR A 67 -3.05 -4.30 2.50
N CYS A 68 -2.71 -3.34 1.65
CA CYS A 68 -2.36 -3.57 0.26
C CYS A 68 -0.86 -3.80 0.16
N ARG A 69 -0.43 -4.96 -0.34
CA ARG A 69 0.97 -5.22 -0.66
C ARG A 69 1.19 -5.07 -2.16
N ASP A 70 2.16 -4.25 -2.56
CA ASP A 70 2.56 -4.12 -3.95
C ASP A 70 3.47 -5.27 -4.42
N SER A 71 3.81 -5.27 -5.71
CA SER A 71 4.70 -6.28 -6.33
C SER A 71 6.13 -6.27 -5.77
N GLU A 72 6.51 -5.21 -5.04
CA GLU A 72 7.77 -5.05 -4.32
C GLU A 72 7.61 -5.35 -2.81
N ASN A 73 6.49 -5.95 -2.42
CA ASN A 73 6.11 -6.34 -1.07
C ASN A 73 6.03 -5.18 -0.04
N ASN A 74 5.95 -3.93 -0.50
CA ASN A 74 5.69 -2.79 0.38
C ASN A 74 4.20 -2.78 0.77
N CYS A 75 3.90 -2.44 2.03
CA CYS A 75 2.53 -2.43 2.56
C CYS A 75 1.98 -1.01 2.69
N TYR A 76 0.75 -0.79 2.23
CA TYR A 76 0.06 0.50 2.30
C TYR A 76 -1.41 0.34 2.71
N GLY A 77 -1.94 1.36 3.40
CA GLY A 77 -3.37 1.51 3.71
C GLY A 77 -4.23 1.98 2.53
N ARG A 78 -3.93 1.53 1.30
CA ARG A 78 -4.70 1.88 0.08
C ARG A 78 -6.06 1.19 0.07
N TYR A 79 -6.99 1.73 -0.71
CA TYR A 79 -8.33 1.14 -0.91
C TYR A 79 -9.21 1.11 0.34
N ASN A 80 -8.91 1.95 1.33
CA ASN A 80 -9.78 2.16 2.49
C ASN A 80 -10.85 3.22 2.15
N PRO A 81 -12.14 2.86 2.07
CA PRO A 81 -13.21 3.81 1.72
C PRO A 81 -13.45 4.88 2.79
N GLN A 82 -13.07 4.60 4.04
CA GLN A 82 -13.18 5.53 5.17
C GLN A 82 -12.05 6.57 5.21
N THR A 83 -11.15 6.58 4.23
CA THR A 83 -10.08 7.58 4.12
C THR A 83 -10.25 8.38 2.83
N LYS A 84 -10.22 9.71 2.94
CA LYS A 84 -10.14 10.63 1.79
C LYS A 84 -9.08 11.71 2.00
N ARG A 85 -8.68 12.39 0.93
CA ARG A 85 -7.92 13.64 1.07
C ARG A 85 -8.84 14.71 1.63
N SER A 86 -8.29 15.61 2.46
CA SER A 86 -8.96 16.84 2.82
C SER A 86 -9.26 17.70 1.59
N GLU A 87 -10.21 18.62 1.70
CA GLU A 87 -10.57 19.55 0.62
C GLU A 87 -9.38 20.34 0.08
N ASP A 88 -8.43 20.72 0.96
CA ASP A 88 -7.19 21.40 0.57
C ASP A 88 -6.11 20.45 -0.01
N GLY A 89 -6.40 19.15 -0.06
CA GLY A 89 -5.52 18.12 -0.59
C GLY A 89 -4.27 17.86 0.25
N LYS A 90 -4.13 18.39 1.48
CA LYS A 90 -2.87 18.32 2.26
C LYS A 90 -2.76 17.12 3.20
N ARG A 91 -3.88 16.62 3.71
CA ARG A 91 -3.90 15.53 4.71
C ARG A 91 -4.92 14.46 4.37
N ASN A 92 -4.75 13.29 4.97
CA ASN A 92 -5.78 12.25 4.97
C ASN A 92 -6.73 12.52 6.13
N VAL A 93 -8.03 12.43 5.86
CA VAL A 93 -9.11 12.62 6.82
C VAL A 93 -10.11 11.47 6.72
N ILE A 94 -10.93 11.32 7.76
CA ILE A 94 -12.01 10.35 7.76
C ILE A 94 -13.03 10.74 6.71
N ASN A 95 -13.45 9.76 5.91
CA ASN A 95 -14.57 9.88 5.01
C ASN A 95 -15.86 9.44 5.72
N PHE A 96 -16.60 10.41 6.27
CA PHE A 96 -17.83 10.13 7.01
C PHE A 96 -18.97 9.58 6.15
N ASP A 97 -18.89 9.74 4.81
CA ASP A 97 -19.82 9.12 3.87
C ASP A 97 -19.78 7.57 3.94
N TRP A 98 -18.70 7.01 4.49
CA TRP A 98 -18.49 5.59 4.72
C TRP A 98 -18.37 5.23 6.21
N MET A 99 -18.81 6.12 7.12
CA MET A 99 -18.88 5.84 8.55
C MET A 99 -20.25 5.28 8.90
N PHE A 100 -20.35 3.97 9.06
CA PHE A 100 -21.63 3.27 9.20
C PHE A 100 -21.83 2.66 10.58
N GLU A 101 -23.10 2.53 10.98
CA GLU A 101 -23.50 1.68 12.12
C GLU A 101 -23.18 0.22 11.84
N ASN A 102 -22.96 -0.54 12.92
CA ASN A 102 -22.63 -1.96 12.83
C ASN A 102 -23.87 -2.81 12.48
N THR A 103 -24.10 -2.98 11.18
CA THR A 103 -25.12 -3.89 10.63
C THR A 103 -24.50 -4.77 9.55
N GLU A 104 -25.01 -5.99 9.35
CA GLU A 104 -24.49 -6.91 8.32
C GLU A 104 -24.51 -6.29 6.91
N GLU A 105 -25.55 -5.52 6.58
CA GLU A 105 -25.63 -4.81 5.30
C GLU A 105 -24.49 -3.78 5.15
N ASN A 106 -24.21 -3.00 6.20
CA ASN A 106 -23.16 -1.99 6.19
C ASN A 106 -21.76 -2.62 6.18
N LYS A 107 -21.57 -3.76 6.86
CA LYS A 107 -20.34 -4.56 6.77
C LYS A 107 -20.07 -4.95 5.32
N GLN A 108 -21.08 -5.49 4.64
CA GLN A 108 -20.95 -5.89 3.25
C GLN A 108 -20.70 -4.69 2.33
N LYS A 109 -21.35 -3.55 2.55
CA LYS A 109 -21.09 -2.30 1.79
C LYS A 109 -19.63 -1.88 1.87
N LEU A 110 -19.02 -1.87 3.07
CA LEU A 110 -17.62 -1.48 3.26
C LEU A 110 -16.63 -2.45 2.60
N ILE A 111 -16.89 -3.75 2.72
CA ILE A 111 -16.07 -4.78 2.06
C ILE A 111 -16.14 -4.61 0.55
N ASN A 112 -17.37 -4.49 0.02
CA ASN A 112 -17.62 -4.35 -1.42
C ASN A 112 -16.94 -3.12 -2.00
N GLU A 113 -17.00 -1.98 -1.31
CA GLU A 113 -16.35 -0.76 -1.77
C GLU A 113 -14.82 -0.86 -1.74
N SER A 114 -14.25 -1.45 -0.69
CA SER A 114 -12.80 -1.66 -0.63
C SER A 114 -12.32 -2.52 -1.80
N ILE A 115 -13.07 -3.59 -2.11
CA ILE A 115 -12.79 -4.49 -3.23
C ILE A 115 -12.98 -3.78 -4.57
N ARG A 116 -14.04 -2.97 -4.73
CA ARG A 116 -14.28 -2.16 -5.94
C ARG A 116 -13.13 -1.18 -6.20
N LEU A 117 -12.67 -0.47 -5.16
CA LEU A 117 -11.53 0.44 -5.26
C LEU A 117 -10.26 -0.31 -5.70
N PHE A 118 -10.00 -1.47 -5.10
CA PHE A 118 -8.88 -2.34 -5.44
C PHE A 118 -8.93 -2.87 -6.88
N GLU A 119 -10.11 -3.30 -7.34
CA GLU A 119 -10.37 -3.72 -8.72
C GLU A 119 -10.17 -2.60 -9.73
N SER A 120 -10.57 -1.39 -9.38
CA SER A 120 -10.48 -0.23 -10.27
C SER A 120 -9.06 0.30 -10.44
N ALA A 121 -8.11 -0.19 -9.64
CA ALA A 121 -6.73 0.23 -9.70
C ALA A 121 -6.03 -0.33 -10.94
N ILE A 122 -5.71 0.56 -11.87
CA ILE A 122 -5.04 0.27 -13.13
C ILE A 122 -3.66 0.95 -13.17
N GLY A 123 -2.80 0.54 -14.10
CA GLY A 123 -1.48 1.12 -14.33
C GLY A 123 -0.35 0.14 -14.05
N LYS A 124 0.86 0.69 -13.87
CA LYS A 124 2.08 -0.10 -13.69
C LYS A 124 2.15 -0.70 -12.28
N SER A 125 2.74 -1.89 -12.17
CA SER A 125 3.14 -2.45 -10.88
C SER A 125 4.35 -1.70 -10.31
N ALA A 126 4.57 -1.83 -9.00
CA ALA A 126 5.72 -1.19 -8.35
C ALA A 126 7.07 -1.69 -8.91
N THR A 127 7.10 -2.96 -9.37
CA THR A 127 8.25 -3.60 -10.00
C THR A 127 8.50 -3.02 -11.38
N GLN A 128 7.45 -2.82 -12.18
CA GLN A 128 7.58 -2.15 -13.47
C GLN A 128 8.10 -0.72 -13.31
N GLU A 129 7.55 0.06 -12.36
CA GLU A 129 8.05 1.40 -12.06
C GLU A 129 9.50 1.39 -11.56
N LYS A 130 9.90 0.37 -10.77
CA LYS A 130 11.29 0.19 -10.34
C LYS A 130 12.20 -0.05 -11.53
N MET A 131 11.84 -0.97 -12.42
CA MET A 131 12.64 -1.31 -13.59
C MET A 131 12.81 -0.11 -14.52
N GLU A 132 11.75 0.65 -14.79
CA GLU A 132 11.84 1.86 -15.64
C GLU A 132 12.80 2.91 -15.07
N ARG A 133 12.79 3.12 -13.75
CA ARG A 133 13.76 4.02 -13.09
C ARG A 133 15.18 3.49 -13.22
N CYS A 134 15.38 2.18 -13.09
CA CYS A 134 16.70 1.54 -13.21
C CYS A 134 17.22 1.60 -14.64
N GLU A 135 16.39 1.29 -15.63
CA GLU A 135 16.70 1.35 -17.07
C GLU A 135 17.08 2.77 -17.50
N LYS A 136 16.29 3.77 -17.08
CA LYS A 136 16.61 5.17 -17.34
C LYS A 136 17.98 5.55 -16.76
N TYR A 137 18.22 5.23 -15.48
CA TYR A 137 19.50 5.52 -14.83
C TYR A 137 20.67 4.79 -15.48
N ALA A 138 20.50 3.52 -15.82
CA ALA A 138 21.52 2.71 -16.47
C ALA A 138 21.89 3.26 -17.85
N SER A 139 20.89 3.68 -18.64
CA SER A 139 21.10 4.33 -19.94
C SER A 139 21.88 5.64 -19.80
N GLU A 140 21.47 6.52 -18.88
CA GLU A 140 22.14 7.81 -18.61
C GLU A 140 23.59 7.65 -18.13
N LYS A 141 23.92 6.52 -17.50
CA LYS A 141 25.26 6.23 -16.94
C LYS A 141 26.06 5.23 -17.77
N ASN A 142 25.51 4.77 -18.91
CA ASN A 142 26.11 3.73 -19.74
C ASN A 142 26.50 2.47 -18.94
N LEU A 143 25.56 1.97 -18.13
CA LEU A 143 25.72 0.79 -17.29
C LEU A 143 24.88 -0.37 -17.83
N ASN A 144 25.41 -1.58 -17.76
CA ASN A 144 24.60 -2.78 -17.95
C ASN A 144 23.79 -3.07 -16.69
N ILE A 145 22.55 -3.52 -16.84
CA ILE A 145 21.73 -4.01 -15.73
C ILE A 145 22.01 -5.49 -15.52
N VAL A 146 22.16 -5.89 -14.27
CA VAL A 146 22.24 -7.29 -13.85
C VAL A 146 21.26 -7.55 -12.70
N THR A 147 20.63 -8.72 -12.70
CA THR A 147 19.70 -9.17 -11.63
C THR A 147 20.35 -10.18 -10.69
N GLU A 148 21.55 -10.63 -11.01
CA GLU A 148 22.40 -11.46 -10.16
C GLU A 148 23.74 -10.79 -10.02
N LYS A 149 24.24 -10.71 -8.79
CA LYS A 149 25.54 -10.09 -8.49
C LYS A 149 26.65 -11.05 -8.90
N PRO A 150 27.51 -10.72 -9.88
CA PRO A 150 28.57 -11.63 -10.30
C PRO A 150 29.62 -11.82 -9.20
N ASP A 151 30.22 -13.01 -9.16
CA ASP A 151 31.24 -13.35 -8.17
C ASP A 151 32.42 -12.37 -8.20
N GLY A 152 32.87 -11.96 -7.03
CA GLY A 152 33.98 -11.00 -6.87
C GLY A 152 33.64 -9.54 -7.22
N TRP A 153 32.38 -9.22 -7.54
CA TRP A 153 31.93 -7.84 -7.71
C TRP A 153 31.49 -7.23 -6.38
N HIS A 154 31.68 -5.91 -6.26
CA HIS A 154 31.46 -5.16 -5.03
C HIS A 154 30.58 -3.94 -5.26
N GLU A 155 29.75 -3.66 -4.27
CA GLU A 155 28.86 -2.50 -4.22
C GLU A 155 29.63 -1.20 -4.02
N LEU A 156 29.25 -0.18 -4.78
CA LEU A 156 29.81 1.16 -4.73
C LEU A 156 28.86 2.08 -3.96
N PHE A 157 28.92 2.03 -2.63
CA PHE A 157 28.04 2.81 -1.75
C PHE A 157 28.19 4.34 -1.85
N GLY A 158 29.25 4.84 -2.51
CA GLY A 158 29.44 6.27 -2.78
C GLY A 158 28.66 6.81 -3.98
N ILE A 159 27.86 5.99 -4.66
CA ILE A 159 27.09 6.38 -5.86
C ILE A 159 25.60 6.31 -5.55
N SER A 160 24.93 7.45 -5.63
CA SER A 160 23.47 7.53 -5.53
C SER A 160 22.83 6.74 -6.69
N SER A 161 22.06 5.71 -6.35
CA SER A 161 21.40 4.81 -7.30
C SER A 161 19.88 4.80 -7.05
N PRO A 162 19.04 4.44 -8.05
CA PRO A 162 17.61 4.27 -7.85
C PRO A 162 17.30 3.26 -6.74
N ARG A 163 16.21 3.49 -5.99
CA ARG A 163 15.76 2.57 -4.93
C ARG A 163 15.51 1.16 -5.51
N GLY A 164 16.06 0.14 -4.84
CA GLY A 164 16.05 -1.25 -5.31
C GLY A 164 17.21 -1.59 -6.24
N SER A 165 18.26 -0.77 -6.27
CA SER A 165 19.46 -1.03 -7.06
C SER A 165 20.71 -0.42 -6.44
N VAL A 166 21.87 -0.90 -6.89
CA VAL A 166 23.19 -0.42 -6.47
C VAL A 166 24.18 -0.57 -7.62
N VAL A 167 25.04 0.42 -7.85
CA VAL A 167 26.14 0.27 -8.79
C VAL A 167 27.18 -0.68 -8.21
N ILE A 168 27.56 -1.70 -8.96
CA ILE A 168 28.61 -2.65 -8.61
C ILE A 168 29.80 -2.51 -9.56
N SER A 169 30.98 -2.95 -9.11
CA SER A 169 32.18 -3.04 -9.96
C SER A 169 33.00 -4.27 -9.63
N ASN A 170 33.82 -4.70 -10.59
CA ASN A 170 34.76 -5.83 -10.42
C ASN A 170 36.01 -5.50 -9.59
N ARG A 171 35.96 -4.45 -8.75
CA ARG A 171 37.05 -3.98 -7.86
C ARG A 171 38.37 -3.59 -8.52
N LYS A 172 38.44 -3.58 -9.86
CA LYS A 172 39.58 -3.02 -10.58
C LYS A 172 39.64 -1.52 -10.35
N THR A 173 40.84 -0.96 -10.44
CA THR A 173 41.01 0.49 -10.41
C THR A 173 40.54 1.08 -11.74
N PHE A 174 40.00 2.30 -11.73
CA PHE A 174 39.50 2.97 -12.93
C PHE A 174 40.57 3.18 -14.03
N LYS A 175 41.86 2.98 -13.71
CA LYS A 175 42.99 3.06 -14.63
C LYS A 175 43.23 1.76 -15.39
N GLN A 176 42.64 0.64 -14.95
CA GLN A 176 42.81 -0.66 -15.60
C GLN A 176 41.78 -0.83 -16.72
N LYS A 177 42.21 -1.36 -17.86
CA LYS A 177 41.37 -1.54 -19.06
C LYS A 177 40.21 -2.52 -18.85
N ASP A 178 40.31 -3.40 -17.88
CA ASP A 178 39.29 -4.37 -17.51
C ASP A 178 38.33 -3.84 -16.42
N TYR A 179 38.39 -2.55 -16.07
CA TYR A 179 37.45 -1.96 -15.13
C TYR A 179 36.02 -1.94 -15.68
N MET A 180 35.10 -2.58 -14.95
CA MET A 180 33.70 -2.67 -15.34
C MET A 180 32.79 -2.21 -14.21
N LYS A 181 31.68 -1.58 -14.60
CA LYS A 181 30.56 -1.24 -13.73
C LYS A 181 29.27 -1.81 -14.29
N ALA A 182 28.35 -2.12 -13.40
CA ALA A 182 26.99 -2.53 -13.73
C ALA A 182 26.04 -1.97 -12.67
N LEU A 183 24.76 -1.86 -13.02
CA LEU A 183 23.68 -1.61 -12.07
C LEU A 183 23.10 -2.96 -11.65
N PHE A 184 23.32 -3.34 -10.40
CA PHE A 184 22.68 -4.51 -9.81
C PHE A 184 21.31 -4.13 -9.27
N VAL A 185 20.25 -4.75 -9.79
CA VAL A 185 18.86 -4.53 -9.36
C VAL A 185 18.42 -5.74 -8.54
N TYR A 186 17.82 -5.48 -7.38
CA TYR A 186 17.36 -6.49 -6.41
C TYR A 186 15.94 -6.24 -5.95
#